data_AF-A0A519M8M6-F1
#
_entry.id   AF-A0A519M8M6-F1
#
_cell.length_a   1.000
_cell.length_b   1.000
_cell.length_c   1.000
_cell.angle_alpha   90.00
_cell.angle_beta   90.00
_cell.angle_gamma   90.00
#
_symmetry.space_group_name_H-M   'P 1'
#
loop_
_entity.id
_entity.type
_entity.pdbx_description
1 polymer ?
#
loop_
_entity_poly.entity_id
_entity_poly.type
_entity_poly.pdbx_seq_one_letter_code
_entity_poly.pdbx_strand_id
1 'polypeptide(L)' 'MTRTNITIGLFGFGVVGQGLHAVLERTPGLNARIGRIAVKDRHKARTLPAELFTFDKQDLLDDPGLDVIVELI' A
#
# COMPACT_ATOMS: atom_id res chain seq x y z
N MET A 1 2.37 12.39 23.07
CA MET A 1 1.70 12.39 21.75
C MET A 1 1.17 10.98 21.51
N THR A 2 -0.14 10.83 21.32
CA THR A 2 -0.77 9.55 20.95
C THR A 2 -0.30 9.14 19.56
N ARG A 3 0.08 7.87 19.42
CA ARG A 3 0.77 7.34 18.24
C ARG A 3 -0.29 6.80 17.26
N THR A 4 -0.78 7.65 16.36
CA THR A 4 -1.82 7.31 15.38
C THR A 4 -1.37 6.15 14.48
N ASN A 5 -2.24 5.16 14.28
CA ASN A 5 -2.00 4.07 13.34
C ASN A 5 -2.42 4.55 11.95
N ILE A 6 -1.49 4.62 11.00
CA ILE A 6 -1.71 5.15 9.66
C ILE A 6 -1.94 3.99 8.70
N THR A 7 -3.06 3.98 8.00
CA THR A 7 -3.35 3.03 6.92
C THR A 7 -3.03 3.68 5.57
N ILE A 8 -2.14 3.04 4.82
CA ILE A 8 -1.58 3.59 3.58
C ILE A 8 -2.17 2.86 2.36
N GLY A 9 -2.68 3.64 1.40
CA GLY A 9 -2.96 3.19 0.04
C GLY A 9 -1.75 3.40 -0.87
N LEU A 10 -1.46 2.46 -1.75
CA LEU A 10 -0.35 2.56 -2.71
C LEU A 10 -0.82 2.54 -4.15
N PHE A 11 -0.43 3.53 -4.95
CA PHE A 11 -0.42 3.41 -6.41
C PHE A 11 0.93 2.90 -6.88
N GLY A 12 0.96 1.70 -7.43
CA GLY A 12 2.19 1.06 -7.91
C GLY A 12 2.83 0.12 -6.90
N PHE A 13 3.43 -0.95 -7.42
CA PHE A 13 4.14 -1.97 -6.63
C PHE A 13 5.35 -2.53 -7.39
N GLY A 14 6.19 -1.60 -7.87
CA GLY A 14 7.49 -1.92 -8.45
C GLY A 14 8.58 -2.09 -7.40
N VAL A 15 9.82 -1.80 -7.77
CA VAL A 15 10.99 -1.88 -6.87
C VAL A 15 10.80 -0.98 -5.64
N VAL A 16 10.34 0.25 -5.84
CA VAL A 16 10.15 1.22 -4.75
C VAL A 16 9.01 0.80 -3.82
N GLY A 17 7.87 0.35 -4.37
CA GLY A 17 6.73 -0.12 -3.55
C GLY A 17 7.08 -1.34 -2.70
N GLN A 18 7.88 -2.27 -3.23
CA GLN A 18 8.39 -3.41 -2.47
C GLN A 18 9.36 -2.98 -1.36
N GLY A 19 10.26 -2.03 -1.66
CA GLY A 19 11.17 -1.46 -0.68
C GLY A 19 10.42 -0.77 0.47
N LEU A 20 9.41 0.04 0.14
CA LEU A 20 8.54 0.68 1.14
C LEU A 20 7.87 -0.36 2.04
N HIS A 21 7.22 -1.38 1.47
CA HIS A 21 6.60 -2.45 2.23
C HIS A 21 7.61 -3.14 3.17
N ALA A 22 8.81 -3.47 2.68
CA ALA A 22 9.85 -4.10 3.48
C ALA A 22 10.34 -3.23 4.64
N VAL A 23 10.42 -1.90 4.46
CA VAL A 23 10.80 -0.96 5.53
C VAL A 23 9.70 -0.87 6.58
N LEU A 24 8.43 -0.81 6.18
CA LEU A 24 7.29 -0.77 7.11
C LEU A 24 7.27 -2.02 8.01
N GLU A 25 7.41 -3.21 7.43
CA GLU A 25 7.45 -4.48 8.18
C GLU A 25 8.63 -4.59 9.14
N ARG A 26 9.79 -4.01 8.77
CA ARG A 26 11.03 -4.09 9.57
C ARG A 26 11.16 -2.99 10.63
N THR A 27 10.23 -2.03 10.65
CA THR A 27 10.29 -0.86 11.55
C THR A 27 9.13 -0.92 12.55
N PRO A 28 9.20 -1.77 13.61
CA PRO A 28 8.13 -1.89 14.61
C PRO A 28 7.81 -0.60 15.39
N GLY A 29 8.68 0.41 15.30
CA GLY A 29 8.42 1.75 15.82
C GLY A 29 7.41 2.56 14.98
N LEU A 30 7.13 2.15 13.76
CA LEU A 30 6.23 2.84 12.85
C LEU A 30 4.85 2.21 12.92
N ASN A 31 3.88 2.94 13.48
CA ASN A 31 2.47 2.53 13.48
C ASN A 31 1.86 2.82 12.10
N ALA A 32 2.30 2.11 11.07
CA ALA A 32 1.74 2.22 9.74
C ALA A 32 1.56 0.84 9.12
N ARG A 33 0.47 0.67 8.37
CA ARG A 33 0.16 -0.56 7.64
C ARG A 33 -0.28 -0.26 6.23
N ILE A 34 -0.10 -1.23 5.34
CA ILE A 34 -0.59 -1.16 3.97
C ILE A 34 -2.03 -1.64 3.96
N GLY A 35 -2.95 -0.80 3.48
CA GLY A 35 -4.36 -1.13 3.31
C GLY A 35 -4.61 -1.84 1.98
N ARG A 36 -4.38 -1.13 0.87
CA ARG A 36 -4.63 -1.63 -0.48
C ARG A 36 -3.63 -1.04 -1.48
N ILE A 37 -3.33 -1.80 -2.52
CA ILE A 37 -2.33 -1.46 -3.54
C ILE A 37 -2.96 -1.50 -4.93
N ALA A 38 -3.13 -0.35 -5.56
CA ALA A 38 -3.61 -0.25 -6.93
C ALA A 38 -2.47 -0.41 -7.93
N VAL A 39 -2.64 -1.30 -8.90
CA VAL A 39 -1.66 -1.61 -9.93
C VAL A 39 -2.31 -1.75 -11.30
N LYS A 40 -1.54 -1.54 -12.38
CA LYS A 40 -2.08 -1.54 -13.75
C LYS A 40 -2.25 -2.94 -14.34
N ASP A 41 -1.23 -3.79 -14.20
CA ASP A 41 -1.16 -5.08 -14.88
C ASP A 41 -1.60 -6.24 -13.98
N ARG A 42 -2.66 -6.96 -14.39
CA ARG A 42 -3.22 -8.15 -13.71
C ARG A 42 -2.36 -9.40 -13.85
N HIS A 43 -1.58 -9.50 -14.91
CA HIS A 43 -0.77 -10.68 -15.23
C HIS A 43 0.65 -10.59 -14.69
N LYS A 44 1.11 -9.40 -14.31
CA LYS A 44 2.39 -9.23 -13.65
C LYS A 44 2.41 -9.94 -12.29
N ALA A 45 3.30 -10.91 -12.15
CA ALA A 45 3.54 -11.58 -10.88
C ALA A 45 4.06 -10.60 -9.81
N ARG A 46 3.57 -10.76 -8.58
CA ARG A 46 3.93 -9.91 -7.42
C ARG A 46 4.22 -10.80 -6.22
N THR A 47 5.03 -10.26 -5.31
CA THR A 47 5.54 -10.98 -4.13
C THR A 47 4.56 -11.04 -2.96
N LEU A 48 3.46 -10.29 -3.02
CA LEU A 48 2.44 -10.25 -1.98
C LEU A 48 1.15 -10.98 -2.43
N PRO A 49 0.28 -11.38 -1.48
CA PRO A 49 -1.03 -11.96 -1.77
C PRO A 49 -1.89 -11.09 -2.69
N ALA A 50 -2.65 -11.72 -3.59
CA ALA A 50 -3.50 -11.05 -4.58
C ALA A 50 -4.58 -10.15 -3.94
N GLU A 51 -5.03 -10.49 -2.75
CA GLU A 51 -6.05 -9.76 -1.97
C GLU A 51 -5.63 -8.35 -1.55
N LEU A 52 -4.33 -8.08 -1.48
CA LEU A 52 -3.81 -6.73 -1.22
C LEU A 52 -3.84 -5.84 -2.45
N PHE A 53 -4.05 -6.41 -3.64
CA PHE A 53 -4.03 -5.69 -4.90
C PHE A 53 -5.42 -5.40 -5.44
N THR A 54 -5.54 -4.21 -6.01
CA THR A 54 -6.65 -3.84 -6.87
C THR A 54 -6.13 -3.34 -8.22
N PHE A 55 -7.02 -3.35 -9.20
CA PHE A 55 -6.78 -2.83 -10.54
C PHE A 55 -7.68 -1.64 -10.86
N ASP A 56 -8.52 -1.25 -9.91
CA ASP A 56 -9.28 -0.01 -9.95
C ASP A 56 -8.60 1.01 -9.04
N LYS A 57 -8.45 2.25 -9.52
CA LYS A 57 -7.89 3.32 -8.71
C LYS A 57 -8.91 3.87 -7.71
N GLN A 58 -10.21 3.77 -8.03
CA GLN A 58 -11.28 4.28 -7.17
C GLN A 58 -11.33 3.52 -5.84
N ASP A 59 -10.97 2.24 -5.84
CA ASP A 59 -10.77 1.45 -4.63
C ASP A 59 -9.80 2.06 -3.61
N LEU A 60 -8.89 2.97 -4.01
CA LEU A 60 -8.04 3.72 -3.09
C LEU A 60 -8.56 5.13 -2.84
N LEU A 61 -9.09 5.80 -3.87
CA LEU A 61 -9.54 7.20 -3.76
C LEU A 61 -10.81 7.33 -2.92
N ASP A 62 -11.68 6.32 -2.97
CA ASP A 62 -12.97 6.29 -2.32
C ASP A 62 -12.96 5.48 -1.00
N ASP A 63 -11.80 4.95 -0.58
CA ASP A 63 -11.69 4.18 0.67
C ASP A 63 -11.52 5.11 1.88
N PRO A 64 -12.57 5.30 2.71
CA PRO A 64 -12.50 6.18 3.88
C PRO A 64 -11.62 5.60 5.00
N GLY A 65 -11.18 4.34 4.88
CA GLY A 65 -10.26 3.68 5.80
C GLY A 65 -8.78 3.94 5.51
N LEU A 66 -8.45 4.64 4.43
CA LEU A 66 -7.09 5.06 4.10
C LEU A 66 -6.82 6.47 4.63
N ASP A 67 -5.75 6.62 5.39
CA ASP A 67 -5.31 7.90 5.94
C ASP A 67 -4.42 8.65 4.95
N VAL A 68 -3.62 7.92 4.18
CA VAL A 68 -2.62 8.46 3.25
C VAL A 68 -2.57 7.62 1.98
N ILE A 69 -2.48 8.30 0.84
CA ILE A 69 -2.18 7.67 -0.45
C ILE A 69 -0.75 8.03 -0.85
N VAL A 70 0.04 7.02 -1.21
CA VAL A 70 1.41 7.18 -1.72
C VAL A 70 1.44 6.71 -3.17
N GLU A 71 1.97 7.56 -4.04
CA GLU A 71 2.03 7.32 -5.48
C GLU A 71 3.47 6.96 -5.90
N LEU A 72 3.62 5.80 -6.56
CA LEU A 72 4.88 5.16 -6.96
C LEU A 72 4.80 4.52 -8.39
N ILE A 73 4.05 5.12 -9.33
CA ILE A 73 3.76 4.53 -10.67
C ILE A 73 4.93 4.52 -11.65
#